data_AF-A0A4V2BKC6-F1
#
_entry.id   AF-A0A4V2BKC6-F1
#
_cell.length_a   1.000
_cell.length_b   1.000
_cell.length_c   1.000
_cell.angle_alpha   90.00
_cell.angle_beta   90.00
_cell.angle_gamma   90.00
#
_symmetry.space_group_name_H-M   'P 1'
#
loop_
_entity.id
_entity.type
_entity.pdbx_description
1 polymer ?
#
loop_
_entity_poly.entity_id
_entity_poly.type
_entity_poly.pdbx_seq_one_letter_code
_entity_poly.pdbx_strand_id
1 'polypeptide(L)'
;MSNPTSHADAFDAEALYRALLDAVRAGLAGVSDAAIVGIHSGGAWLAERLAADLGLEKRLGFIDVSFYRDDYAKKGLHPDVKPTRIDFNVDGATILLVDDVLYTGRTVRAAINVLFDFGRPQRIMLGALADRGGRELPVAADFVGRFCTITRN
;
A
#
# COMPACT_ATOMS: atom_id res chain seq x y z
N MET A 1 -44.27 -17.04 -5.46
CA MET A 1 -44.15 -15.64 -4.99
C MET A 1 -42.72 -15.45 -4.55
N SER A 2 -41.94 -14.78 -5.40
CA SER A 2 -40.52 -14.52 -5.28
C SER A 2 -40.27 -13.29 -4.42
N ASN A 3 -39.34 -13.41 -3.47
CA ASN A 3 -38.39 -12.34 -3.18
C ASN A 3 -37.14 -12.94 -2.49
N PRO A 4 -36.03 -13.20 -3.19
CA PRO A 4 -34.74 -13.34 -2.53
C PRO A 4 -34.23 -11.92 -2.25
N THR A 5 -34.09 -11.59 -0.97
CA THR A 5 -33.33 -10.42 -0.52
C THR A 5 -31.98 -10.42 -1.24
N SER A 6 -31.74 -9.39 -2.05
CA SER A 6 -30.47 -9.19 -2.75
C SER A 6 -29.36 -9.09 -1.70
N HIS A 7 -28.44 -10.04 -1.70
CA HIS A 7 -27.16 -9.88 -1.05
C HIS A 7 -26.44 -8.71 -1.74
N ALA A 8 -26.43 -7.55 -1.10
CA ALA A 8 -25.54 -6.47 -1.47
C ALA A 8 -24.11 -7.01 -1.43
N ASP A 9 -23.39 -6.89 -2.55
CA ASP A 9 -21.94 -7.10 -2.74
C ASP A 9 -21.15 -7.19 -1.42
N ALA A 10 -20.98 -8.41 -0.90
CA ALA A 10 -20.02 -8.62 0.17
C ALA A 10 -18.62 -8.38 -0.42
N PHE A 11 -17.91 -7.38 0.09
CA PHE A 11 -16.50 -7.19 -0.21
C PHE A 11 -15.72 -8.43 0.26
N ASP A 12 -15.50 -9.39 -0.64
CA ASP A 12 -14.67 -10.55 -0.37
C ASP A 12 -13.20 -10.11 -0.36
N ALA A 13 -12.71 -9.76 0.82
CA ALA A 13 -11.34 -9.31 1.04
C ALA A 13 -10.30 -10.34 0.59
N GLU A 14 -10.62 -11.64 0.66
CA GLU A 14 -9.73 -12.70 0.23
C GLU A 14 -9.65 -12.77 -1.30
N ALA A 15 -10.77 -12.63 -2.00
CA ALA A 15 -10.77 -12.53 -3.45
C ALA A 15 -10.00 -11.30 -3.95
N LEU A 16 -10.18 -10.14 -3.29
CA LEU A 16 -9.43 -8.92 -3.60
C LEU A 16 -7.93 -9.09 -3.38
N TYR A 17 -7.57 -9.74 -2.27
CA TYR A 17 -6.18 -10.03 -1.97
C TYR A 17 -5.56 -10.92 -3.05
N ARG A 18 -6.23 -12.00 -3.45
CA ARG A 18 -5.74 -12.90 -4.51
C ARG A 18 -5.55 -12.18 -5.84
N ALA A 19 -6.50 -11.35 -6.23
CA ALA A 19 -6.38 -10.54 -7.44
C ALA A 19 -5.16 -9.59 -7.39
N LEU A 20 -4.93 -8.96 -6.23
CA LEU A 20 -3.74 -8.13 -6.01
C LEU A 20 -2.46 -8.97 -6.08
N LEU A 21 -2.42 -10.13 -5.41
CA LEU A 21 -1.28 -11.03 -5.40
C LEU A 21 -0.90 -11.49 -6.81
N ASP A 22 -1.89 -11.89 -7.62
CA ASP A 22 -1.66 -12.34 -9.00
C ASP A 22 -1.12 -11.21 -9.87
N ALA A 23 -1.69 -9.99 -9.74
CA ALA A 23 -1.22 -8.82 -10.47
C ALA A 23 0.21 -8.43 -10.08
N VAL A 24 0.52 -8.42 -8.79
CA VAL A 24 1.87 -8.16 -8.27
C VAL A 24 2.85 -9.22 -8.75
N ARG A 25 2.48 -10.51 -8.66
CA ARG A 25 3.34 -11.62 -9.12
C ARG A 25 3.67 -11.50 -10.60
N ALA A 26 2.68 -11.17 -11.42
CA ALA A 26 2.89 -10.94 -12.85
C ALA A 26 3.77 -9.71 -13.11
N GLY A 27 3.53 -8.60 -12.42
CA GLY A 27 4.29 -7.37 -12.62
C GLY A 27 5.72 -7.38 -12.05
N LEU A 28 6.01 -8.26 -11.10
CA LEU A 28 7.36 -8.52 -10.60
C LEU A 28 8.09 -9.65 -11.35
N ALA A 29 7.43 -10.32 -12.30
CA ALA A 29 8.07 -11.38 -13.08
C ALA A 29 9.30 -10.84 -13.82
N GLY A 30 10.47 -11.44 -13.58
CA GLY A 30 11.73 -11.01 -14.17
C GLY A 30 12.43 -9.84 -13.46
N VAL A 31 11.86 -9.31 -12.37
CA VAL A 31 12.52 -8.32 -11.52
C VAL A 31 13.44 -9.04 -10.54
N SER A 32 14.76 -8.82 -10.65
CA SER A 32 15.76 -9.53 -9.86
C SER A 32 15.98 -8.99 -8.45
N ASP A 33 15.75 -7.69 -8.22
CA ASP A 33 15.98 -7.02 -6.93
C ASP A 33 14.72 -6.33 -6.41
N ALA A 34 13.65 -7.13 -6.26
CA ALA A 34 12.38 -6.65 -5.71
C ALA A 34 12.46 -6.56 -4.17
N ALA A 35 11.77 -5.57 -3.61
CA ALA A 35 11.52 -5.45 -2.17
C ALA A 35 10.11 -4.90 -1.93
N ILE A 36 9.54 -5.20 -0.77
CA ILE A 36 8.19 -4.76 -0.39
C ILE A 36 8.29 -3.81 0.79
N VAL A 37 7.56 -2.70 0.73
CA VAL A 37 7.49 -1.74 1.82
C VAL A 37 6.02 -1.42 2.11
N GLY A 38 5.55 -1.81 3.30
CA GLY A 38 4.20 -1.51 3.75
C GLY A 38 4.09 -0.11 4.36
N ILE A 39 3.01 0.61 4.06
CA ILE A 39 2.71 1.90 4.70
C ILE A 39 1.81 1.66 5.92
N HIS A 40 2.19 2.19 7.10
CA HIS A 40 1.55 1.90 8.40
C HIS A 40 0.12 2.47 8.61
N SER A 41 -0.62 2.78 7.54
CA SER A 41 -2.06 3.15 7.53
C SER A 41 -3.02 1.96 7.61
N GLY A 42 -2.53 0.74 7.35
CA GLY A 42 -3.33 -0.47 7.16
C GLY A 42 -2.67 -1.45 6.17
N GLY A 43 -1.78 -0.92 5.32
CA GLY A 43 -1.01 -1.69 4.35
C GLY A 43 0.08 -2.61 4.92
N ALA A 44 0.45 -2.47 6.21
CA ALA A 44 1.51 -3.26 6.82
C ALA A 44 1.21 -4.78 6.83
N TRP A 45 0.00 -5.18 7.26
CA TRP A 45 -0.41 -6.59 7.24
C TRP A 45 -0.48 -7.14 5.80
N LEU A 46 -0.93 -6.29 4.86
CA LEU A 46 -1.00 -6.65 3.45
C LEU A 46 0.40 -6.88 2.86
N ALA A 47 1.36 -6.03 3.22
CA ALA A 47 2.76 -6.14 2.83
C ALA A 47 3.43 -7.40 3.39
N GLU A 48 3.18 -7.72 4.67
CA GLU A 48 3.65 -8.96 5.30
C GLU A 48 3.13 -10.19 4.55
N ARG A 49 1.83 -10.21 4.25
CA ARG A 49 1.20 -11.33 3.56
C ARG A 49 1.73 -11.48 2.13
N LEU A 50 1.82 -10.38 1.37
CA LEU A 50 2.42 -10.38 0.03
C LEU A 50 3.88 -10.85 0.06
N ALA A 51 4.66 -10.40 1.03
CA ALA A 51 6.06 -10.81 1.17
C ALA A 51 6.17 -12.33 1.42
N ALA A 52 5.31 -12.90 2.26
CA ALA A 52 5.27 -14.34 2.48
C ALA A 52 4.90 -15.11 1.19
N ASP A 53 3.84 -14.69 0.49
CA ASP A 53 3.35 -15.38 -0.72
C ASP A 53 4.29 -15.23 -1.93
N LEU A 54 5.19 -14.24 -1.91
CA LEU A 54 6.17 -13.96 -2.96
C LEU A 54 7.61 -14.39 -2.59
N GLY A 55 7.87 -14.83 -1.36
CA GLY A 55 9.22 -15.20 -0.90
C GLY A 55 10.17 -14.00 -0.71
N LEU A 56 9.62 -12.84 -0.36
CA LEU A 56 10.33 -11.56 -0.21
C LEU A 56 10.43 -11.10 1.26
N GLU A 57 10.22 -11.98 2.24
CA GLU A 57 10.20 -11.64 3.67
C GLU A 57 11.51 -11.03 4.16
N LYS A 58 12.65 -11.42 3.57
CA LYS A 58 13.97 -10.85 3.88
C LYS A 58 14.17 -9.43 3.34
N ARG A 59 13.31 -8.99 2.43
CA ARG A 59 13.32 -7.66 1.78
C ARG A 59 11.99 -6.95 2.02
N LEU A 60 11.42 -7.17 3.21
CA LEU A 60 10.24 -6.49 3.70
C LEU A 60 10.65 -5.33 4.62
N GLY A 61 10.03 -4.18 4.42
CA GLY A 61 10.17 -3.01 5.29
C GLY A 61 8.82 -2.34 5.53
N PHE A 62 8.83 -1.34 6.40
CA PHE A 62 7.64 -0.58 6.77
C PHE A 62 7.97 0.90 6.93
N ILE A 63 7.06 1.76 6.51
CA ILE A 63 7.16 3.20 6.67
C ILE A 63 5.94 3.71 7.45
N ASP A 64 6.17 4.45 8.52
CA ASP A 64 5.13 5.23 9.20
C ASP A 64 5.15 6.68 8.72
N VAL A 65 4.05 7.10 8.10
CA VAL A 65 3.83 8.46 7.60
C VAL A 65 2.76 9.22 8.39
N SER A 66 2.30 8.65 9.52
CA SER A 66 1.30 9.25 10.41
C SER A 66 1.72 10.63 10.91
N PHE A 67 3.03 10.90 10.91
CA PHE A 67 3.65 12.18 11.27
C PHE A 67 3.38 13.32 10.27
N TYR A 68 2.99 13.02 9.02
CA TYR A 68 2.78 14.02 7.96
C TYR A 68 1.34 14.54 7.86
N ARG A 69 0.54 14.36 8.91
CA ARG A 69 -0.75 15.05 9.02
C ARG A 69 -0.51 16.48 9.47
N ASP A 70 -1.03 17.43 8.70
CA ASP A 70 -1.08 18.87 9.00
C ASP A 70 -1.80 19.24 10.33
N ASP A 71 -2.18 18.25 11.15
CA ASP A 71 -2.81 18.41 12.47
C ASP A 71 -1.80 18.52 13.63
N TYR A 72 -0.50 18.62 13.35
CA TYR A 72 0.56 18.74 14.37
C TYR A 72 0.36 19.93 15.35
N ALA A 73 -0.53 20.87 15.02
CA ALA A 73 -0.90 21.98 15.89
C ALA A 73 -2.05 21.71 16.89
N LYS A 74 -2.77 20.58 16.82
CA LYS A 74 -4.03 20.41 17.61
C LYS A 74 -4.13 19.22 18.55
N LYS A 75 -3.35 18.16 18.41
CA LYS A 75 -3.43 17.00 19.31
C LYS A 75 -2.03 16.50 19.61
N GLY A 76 -1.66 16.53 20.89
CA GLY A 76 -0.34 16.15 21.38
C GLY A 76 0.08 14.74 20.95
N LEU A 77 1.39 14.50 21.03
CA LEU A 77 2.09 13.25 20.66
C LEU A 77 1.26 12.00 20.99
N HIS A 78 0.83 11.28 19.95
CA HIS A 78 0.33 9.93 20.12
C HIS A 78 1.54 9.03 20.44
N PRO A 79 1.52 8.28 21.56
CA PRO A 79 2.65 7.48 22.03
C PRO A 79 2.95 6.21 21.20
N ASP A 80 2.15 5.90 20.18
CA ASP A 80 2.21 4.63 19.43
C ASP A 80 2.75 4.79 18.00
N VAL A 81 3.75 5.66 17.80
CA VAL A 81 4.47 5.74 16.51
C VAL A 81 5.21 4.43 16.31
N LYS A 82 4.83 3.65 15.28
CA LYS A 82 5.61 2.46 14.91
C LYS A 82 6.83 2.94 14.14
N PRO A 83 8.05 2.53 14.52
CA PRO A 83 9.23 3.02 13.83
C PRO A 83 9.23 2.55 12.37
N THR A 84 9.49 3.47 11.45
CA THR A 84 9.90 3.14 10.09
C THR A 84 11.10 2.19 10.17
N ARG A 85 11.02 1.06 9.47
CA ARG A 85 12.03 0.01 9.50
C ARG A 85 12.26 -0.53 8.10
N ILE A 86 13.45 -0.30 7.56
CA ILE A 86 13.90 -0.80 6.27
C ILE A 86 15.30 -1.38 6.47
N ASP A 87 15.38 -2.70 6.62
CA ASP A 87 16.63 -3.41 6.94
C ASP A 87 17.34 -3.99 5.71
N PHE A 88 16.87 -3.64 4.52
CA PHE A 88 17.45 -4.05 3.24
C PHE A 88 18.04 -2.84 2.52
N ASN A 89 18.98 -3.08 1.60
CA ASN A 89 19.53 -2.01 0.78
C ASN A 89 18.49 -1.51 -0.25
N VAL A 90 18.16 -0.23 -0.16
CA VAL A 90 17.21 0.46 -1.06
C VAL A 90 17.87 0.86 -2.39
N ASP A 91 19.18 1.04 -2.43
CA ASP A 91 19.88 1.50 -3.63
C ASP A 91 19.75 0.50 -4.78
N GLY A 92 19.21 0.97 -5.91
CA GLY A 92 19.03 0.15 -7.11
C GLY A 92 17.88 -0.85 -7.05
N ALA A 93 17.17 -0.95 -5.93
CA ALA A 93 16.07 -1.90 -5.76
C ALA A 93 14.80 -1.44 -6.50
N THR A 94 13.97 -2.40 -6.92
CA THR A 94 12.59 -2.15 -7.33
C THR A 94 11.68 -2.33 -6.11
N ILE A 95 11.10 -1.23 -5.63
CA ILE A 95 10.31 -1.21 -4.40
C ILE A 95 8.84 -1.24 -4.73
N LEU A 96 8.10 -2.21 -4.20
CA LEU A 96 6.65 -2.19 -4.15
C LEU A 96 6.18 -1.55 -2.84
N LEU A 97 5.69 -0.32 -2.92
CA LEU A 97 4.93 0.30 -1.84
C LEU A 97 3.55 -0.34 -1.76
N VAL A 98 3.11 -0.69 -0.55
CA VAL A 98 1.82 -1.33 -0.31
C VAL A 98 0.99 -0.51 0.67
N ASP A 99 -0.21 -0.12 0.24
CA ASP A 99 -1.23 0.54 1.06
C ASP A 99 -2.53 -0.28 1.05
N ASP A 100 -3.42 -0.06 2.00
CA ASP A 100 -4.73 -0.71 1.98
C ASP A 100 -5.69 0.01 1.01
N VAL A 101 -5.76 1.33 1.09
CA VAL A 101 -6.69 2.15 0.30
C VAL A 101 -6.02 3.39 -0.30
N LEU A 102 -5.98 3.45 -1.63
CA LEU A 102 -5.48 4.63 -2.34
C LEU A 102 -6.57 5.71 -2.46
N TYR A 103 -6.33 6.89 -1.84
CA TYR A 103 -7.25 8.04 -1.84
C TYR A 103 -6.66 9.34 -2.41
N THR A 104 -6.29 10.33 -1.58
CA THR A 104 -5.80 11.63 -2.09
C THR A 104 -4.41 11.53 -2.69
N GLY A 105 -3.65 10.50 -2.30
CA GLY A 105 -2.26 10.29 -2.68
C GLY A 105 -1.23 10.85 -1.71
N ARG A 106 -1.66 11.59 -0.67
CA ARG A 106 -0.74 12.24 0.29
C ARG A 106 0.10 11.23 1.09
N THR A 107 -0.52 10.13 1.51
CA THR A 107 0.15 9.01 2.21
C THR A 107 1.29 8.43 1.36
N VAL A 108 1.01 8.11 0.09
CA VAL A 108 2.01 7.60 -0.86
C VAL A 108 3.14 8.61 -1.07
N ARG A 109 2.83 9.89 -1.29
CA ARG A 109 3.86 10.92 -1.46
C ARG A 109 4.74 11.05 -0.22
N ALA A 110 4.17 11.01 0.98
CA ALA A 110 4.95 11.02 2.21
C ALA A 110 5.84 9.76 2.32
N ALA A 111 5.32 8.59 1.93
CA ALA A 111 6.08 7.35 2.00
C ALA A 111 7.25 7.32 1.02
N ILE A 112 7.05 7.83 -0.20
CA ILE A 112 8.12 8.01 -1.18
C ILE A 112 9.22 8.90 -0.58
N ASN A 113 8.85 10.03 0.01
CA ASN A 113 9.83 10.93 0.64
C ASN A 113 10.67 10.22 1.70
N VAL A 114 10.03 9.49 2.62
CA VAL A 114 10.75 8.75 3.67
C VAL A 114 11.62 7.65 3.05
N LEU A 115 11.14 6.94 2.03
CA LEU A 115 11.92 5.91 1.33
C LEU A 115 13.24 6.47 0.75
N PHE A 116 13.22 7.70 0.25
CA PHE A 116 14.41 8.39 -0.26
C PHE A 116 15.40 8.80 0.85
N ASP A 117 15.03 8.75 2.13
CA ASP A 117 15.98 8.91 3.24
C ASP A 117 16.83 7.63 3.45
N PHE A 118 16.38 6.48 2.94
CA PHE A 118 17.05 5.18 3.08
C PHE A 118 17.87 4.78 1.84
N GLY A 119 17.72 5.48 0.71
CA GLY A 119 18.49 5.22 -0.49
C GLY A 119 17.86 5.75 -1.77
N ARG A 120 18.30 5.21 -2.90
CA ARG A 120 17.85 5.59 -4.25
C ARG A 120 17.33 4.34 -4.98
N PRO A 121 16.02 4.05 -4.89
CA PRO A 121 15.46 2.90 -5.60
C PRO A 121 15.53 3.12 -7.11
N GLN A 122 15.72 2.04 -7.87
CA GLN A 122 15.68 2.07 -9.33
C GLN A 122 14.26 2.35 -9.83
N ARG A 123 13.26 1.78 -9.16
CA ARG A 123 11.85 1.91 -9.49
C ARG A 123 11.02 1.83 -8.22
N ILE A 124 9.96 2.64 -8.16
CA ILE A 124 8.93 2.54 -7.14
C ILE A 124 7.63 2.17 -7.85
N MET A 125 6.98 1.12 -7.35
CA MET A 125 5.67 0.65 -7.77
C MET A 125 4.70 0.79 -6.60
N LEU A 126 3.41 0.88 -6.89
CA LEU A 126 2.37 1.01 -5.88
C LEU A 126 1.31 -0.08 -6.03
N GLY A 127 1.11 -0.86 -4.96
CA GLY A 127 0.01 -1.81 -4.80
C GLY A 127 -0.98 -1.29 -3.76
N ALA A 128 -2.28 -1.41 -4.06
CA ALA A 128 -3.34 -1.14 -3.09
C ALA A 128 -4.45 -2.20 -3.15
N LEU A 129 -5.06 -2.53 -2.02
CA LEU A 129 -6.20 -3.44 -2.01
C LEU A 129 -7.42 -2.79 -2.68
N ALA A 130 -7.65 -1.52 -2.40
CA ALA A 130 -8.73 -0.74 -3.00
C ALA A 130 -8.26 0.64 -3.49
N ASP A 131 -8.82 1.08 -4.60
CA ASP A 131 -8.71 2.45 -5.10
C ASP A 131 -10.08 3.12 -5.01
N ARG A 132 -10.19 4.18 -4.20
CA ARG A 132 -11.46 4.91 -4.03
C ARG A 132 -11.59 6.21 -4.82
N GLY A 133 -10.66 6.49 -5.74
CA GLY A 133 -10.59 7.74 -6.51
C GLY A 133 -10.30 8.97 -5.65
N GLY A 134 -10.70 10.16 -6.11
CA GLY A 134 -10.55 11.41 -5.35
C GLY A 134 -9.11 11.91 -5.20
N ARG A 135 -8.28 11.71 -6.23
CA ARG A 135 -6.88 12.13 -6.24
C ARG A 135 -6.73 13.64 -6.11
N GLU A 136 -5.83 14.04 -5.21
CA GLU A 136 -5.34 15.42 -5.09
C GLU A 136 -3.89 15.52 -5.56
N LEU A 137 -3.18 14.40 -5.63
CA LEU A 137 -1.84 14.26 -6.18
C LEU A 137 -1.85 13.32 -7.39
N PRO A 138 -0.93 13.51 -8.37
CA PRO A 138 -0.86 12.69 -9.57
C PRO A 138 -0.22 11.33 -9.29
N VAL A 139 -0.87 10.51 -8.46
CA VAL A 139 -0.43 9.16 -8.10
C VAL A 139 -1.50 8.14 -8.47
N ALA A 140 -1.05 7.04 -9.07
CA ALA A 140 -1.87 5.89 -9.42
C ALA A 140 -1.17 4.62 -8.92
N ALA A 141 -1.96 3.62 -8.56
CA ALA A 141 -1.42 2.31 -8.23
C ALA A 141 -1.14 1.53 -9.52
N ASP A 142 0.00 0.86 -9.58
CA ASP A 142 0.32 -0.12 -10.62
C ASP A 142 -0.57 -1.37 -10.48
N PHE A 143 -0.91 -1.72 -9.24
CA PHE A 143 -1.74 -2.89 -8.92
C PHE A 143 -2.86 -2.53 -7.95
N VAL A 144 -4.10 -2.87 -8.31
CA VAL A 144 -5.29 -2.60 -7.49
C VAL A 144 -6.14 -3.86 -7.42
N GLY A 145 -6.50 -4.29 -6.21
CA GLY A 145 -7.43 -5.41 -6.02
C GLY A 145 -8.84 -5.09 -6.54
N ARG A 146 -9.37 -3.88 -6.24
CA ARG A 146 -10.62 -3.36 -6.82
C ARG A 146 -10.68 -1.83 -6.86
N PHE A 147 -11.29 -1.30 -7.92
CA PHE A 147 -11.70 0.10 -7.99
C PHE A 147 -13.09 0.29 -7.38
N CYS A 148 -13.24 1.30 -6.53
CA CYS A 148 -14.47 1.65 -5.84
C CYS A 148 -14.83 3.11 -6.12
N THR A 149 -16.02 3.36 -6.63
CA THR A 149 -16.55 4.73 -6.74
C THR A 149 -17.40 5.04 -5.52
N ILE A 150 -16.98 5.99 -4.69
CA ILE A 150 -17.81 6.49 -3.59
C ILE A 150 -18.65 7.63 -4.16
N THR A 151 -19.95 7.40 -4.34
CA THR A 151 -20.91 8.48 -4.60
C THR A 151 -20.98 9.35 -3.35
N ARG A 152 -20.65 10.64 -3.47
CA ARG A 152 -20.85 11.60 -2.38
C ARG A 152 -22.36 11.82 -2.21
N ASN A 153 -22.89 11.50 -1.04
CA ASN A 153 -24.22 11.94 -0.60
C ASN A 153 -24.20 13.44 -0.28
#